data_AF-A0A1W6AJN1-F1
#
_entry.id   AF-A0A1W6AJN1-F1
#
_cell.length_a   1.000
_cell.length_b   1.000
_cell.length_c   1.000
_cell.angle_alpha   90.00
_cell.angle_beta   90.00
_cell.angle_gamma   90.00
#
_symmetry.space_group_name_H-M   'P 1'
#
loop_
_entity.id
_entity.type
_entity.pdbx_description
1 polymer ?
#
loop_
_entity_poly.entity_id
_entity_poly.type
_entity_poly.pdbx_seq_one_letter_code
_entity_poly.pdbx_strand_id
1 'polypeptide(L)'
;MENKNNSFVVTVTPITDSLDSNTEMKLQTPEKKNFKNQQGSIKVSSQSKEELEALIKLTNAKYAHEIIDLLIESYVENELTLEQKRKFKLLTEL
;
A
#
# COMPACT_ATOMS: atom_id res chain seq x y z
N MET A 1 23.22 11.36 -30.86
CA MET A 1 21.89 10.91 -31.30
C MET A 1 21.65 9.54 -30.70
N GLU A 2 20.58 9.44 -29.92
CA GLU A 2 20.07 8.21 -29.30
C GLU A 2 19.52 7.27 -30.38
N ASN A 3 19.74 5.96 -30.20
CA ASN A 3 18.66 5.00 -30.36
C ASN A 3 19.02 3.68 -29.66
N LYS A 4 18.58 3.53 -28.41
CA LYS A 4 18.63 2.26 -27.69
C LYS A 4 17.40 1.45 -28.08
N ASN A 5 17.51 0.75 -29.19
CA ASN A 5 16.50 -0.19 -29.64
C ASN A 5 16.59 -1.45 -28.76
N ASN A 6 16.05 -1.40 -27.54
CA ASN A 6 15.83 -2.61 -26.75
C ASN A 6 14.66 -3.37 -27.38
N SER A 7 14.97 -4.22 -28.37
CA SER A 7 14.04 -5.19 -28.93
C SER A 7 13.69 -6.21 -27.85
N PHE A 8 12.44 -6.17 -27.37
CA PHE A 8 11.90 -7.20 -26.48
C PHE A 8 11.57 -8.43 -27.32
N VAL A 9 12.47 -9.40 -27.34
CA VAL A 9 12.23 -10.69 -28.00
C VAL A 9 11.28 -11.49 -27.10
N VAL A 10 10.00 -11.56 -27.50
CA VAL A 10 9.01 -12.42 -26.84
C VAL A 10 9.23 -13.85 -27.33
N THR A 11 9.95 -14.66 -26.55
CA THR A 11 9.98 -16.10 -26.78
C THR A 11 8.76 -16.74 -26.15
N VAL A 12 7.87 -17.28 -26.99
CA VAL A 12 6.70 -18.07 -26.57
C VAL A 12 7.12 -19.54 -26.54
N THR A 13 7.27 -20.10 -25.34
CA THR A 13 7.54 -21.53 -25.19
C THR A 13 6.21 -22.29 -25.18
N PRO A 14 6.01 -23.32 -26.04
CA PRO A 14 4.82 -24.15 -25.96
C PRO A 14 4.84 -24.97 -24.66
N ILE A 15 3.69 -25.03 -23.99
CA ILE A 15 3.50 -25.85 -22.79
C ILE A 15 3.39 -27.31 -23.26
N THR A 16 4.45 -28.09 -23.06
CA THR A 16 4.37 -29.55 -23.05
C THR A 16 4.18 -30.01 -21.62
N ASP A 17 3.02 -30.61 -21.35
CA ASP A 17 2.77 -31.36 -20.12
C ASP A 17 3.71 -32.56 -20.04
N SER A 18 4.81 -32.41 -19.31
CA SER A 18 5.55 -33.56 -18.79
C SER A 18 6.08 -33.28 -17.40
N LEU A 19 5.68 -34.20 -16.52
CA LEU A 19 5.98 -34.33 -15.11
C LEU A 19 7.49 -34.41 -14.82
N ASP A 20 7.84 -33.98 -13.61
CA ASP A 20 9.10 -34.20 -12.88
C ASP A 20 10.32 -33.33 -13.23
N SER A 21 10.71 -32.41 -12.32
CA SER A 21 11.76 -32.69 -11.34
C SER A 21 12.17 -31.42 -10.58
N ASN A 22 12.43 -31.61 -9.29
CA ASN A 22 12.90 -30.66 -8.30
C ASN A 22 13.99 -29.69 -8.81
N THR A 23 13.71 -28.39 -8.79
CA THR A 23 14.75 -27.36 -8.63
C THR A 23 14.14 -26.21 -7.86
N GLU A 24 14.48 -26.10 -6.58
CA GLU A 24 14.18 -24.96 -5.73
C GLU A 24 14.90 -23.72 -6.27
N MET A 25 14.31 -23.05 -7.27
CA MET A 25 14.62 -21.66 -7.56
C MET A 25 14.06 -20.82 -6.42
N LYS A 26 14.88 -20.65 -5.37
CA LYS A 26 14.72 -19.58 -4.39
C LYS A 26 14.89 -18.25 -5.12
N LEU A 27 13.83 -17.81 -5.79
CA LEU A 27 13.67 -16.46 -6.29
C LEU A 27 13.90 -15.53 -5.10
N GLN A 28 15.10 -14.96 -5.00
CA GLN A 28 15.36 -13.89 -4.06
C GLN A 28 14.52 -12.71 -4.52
N THR A 29 13.35 -12.58 -3.89
CA THR A 29 12.49 -11.42 -4.01
C THR A 29 13.36 -10.20 -3.71
N PRO A 30 13.44 -9.20 -4.60
CA PRO A 30 14.22 -8.00 -4.32
C PRO A 30 13.71 -7.39 -3.01
N GLU A 31 14.64 -7.08 -2.10
CA GLU A 31 14.31 -6.44 -0.82
C GLU A 31 13.39 -5.25 -1.09
N LYS A 32 12.15 -5.34 -0.59
CA LYS A 32 11.15 -4.29 -0.77
C LYS A 32 11.75 -2.99 -0.23
N LYS A 33 11.95 -2.01 -1.10
CA LYS A 33 12.29 -0.64 -0.71
C LYS A 33 11.24 -0.18 0.31
N ASN A 34 11.63 -0.12 1.58
CA ASN A 34 10.80 0.42 2.64
C ASN A 34 10.77 1.94 2.47
N PHE A 35 9.70 2.44 1.85
CA PHE A 35 9.46 3.87 1.85
C PHE A 35 9.00 4.27 3.25
N LYS A 36 9.54 5.37 3.80
CA LYS A 36 9.21 5.85 5.17
C LYS A 36 7.71 6.06 5.39
N ASN A 37 6.97 6.34 4.31
CA ASN A 37 5.52 6.55 4.29
C ASN A 37 4.72 5.27 4.00
N GLN A 38 5.35 4.09 4.01
CA GLN A 38 4.72 2.78 3.82
C GLN A 38 5.28 1.78 4.84
N GLN A 39 5.00 2.02 6.13
CA GLN A 39 5.40 1.11 7.21
C GLN A 39 4.49 -0.12 7.31
N GLY A 40 3.28 -0.08 6.72
CA GLY A 40 2.37 -1.22 6.66
C GLY A 40 1.25 -1.02 5.63
N SER A 41 0.72 -2.12 5.09
CA SER A 41 -0.47 -2.11 4.24
C SER A 41 -1.72 -2.39 5.09
N ILE A 42 -2.70 -1.50 5.04
CA ILE A 42 -4.01 -1.71 5.67
C ILE A 42 -4.97 -2.22 4.60
N LYS A 43 -5.58 -3.39 4.84
CA LYS A 43 -6.66 -3.88 3.98
C LYS A 43 -7.96 -3.21 4.39
N VAL A 44 -8.69 -2.69 3.41
CA VAL A 44 -9.99 -2.02 3.60
C VAL A 44 -11.02 -2.63 2.64
N SER A 45 -12.31 -2.36 2.89
CA SER A 45 -13.38 -2.76 1.98
C SER A 45 -13.27 -2.01 0.64
N SER A 46 -13.88 -2.53 -0.42
CA SER A 46 -13.93 -1.84 -1.73
C SER A 46 -14.61 -0.48 -1.63
N GLN A 47 -15.72 -0.39 -0.89
CA GLN A 47 -16.44 0.85 -0.66
C GLN A 47 -15.55 1.89 0.04
N SER A 48 -14.90 1.50 1.14
CA SER A 48 -14.01 2.41 1.88
C SER A 48 -12.85 2.91 1.03
N LYS A 49 -12.35 2.08 0.09
CA LYS A 49 -11.32 2.48 -0.87
C LYS A 49 -11.83 3.55 -1.82
N GLU A 50 -13.03 3.38 -2.38
CA GLU A 50 -13.64 4.35 -3.31
C GLU A 50 -13.90 5.70 -2.65
N GLU A 51 -14.44 5.69 -1.42
CA GLU A 51 -14.66 6.90 -0.63
C GLU A 51 -13.33 7.61 -0.30
N LEU A 52 -12.30 6.85 0.08
CA LEU A 52 -10.98 7.41 0.35
C LEU A 52 -10.35 8.03 -0.91
N GLU A 53 -10.46 7.38 -2.08
CA GLU A 53 -9.99 7.95 -3.35
C GLU A 53 -10.74 9.23 -3.73
N ALA A 54 -12.05 9.30 -3.46
CA ALA A 54 -12.84 10.51 -3.68
C ALA A 54 -12.37 11.65 -2.77
N LEU A 55 -12.10 11.36 -1.49
CA LEU A 55 -11.59 12.34 -0.53
C LEU A 55 -10.20 12.87 -0.91
N ILE A 56 -9.29 12.00 -1.37
CA ILE A 56 -7.97 12.39 -1.87
C ILE A 56 -8.11 13.40 -3.02
N LYS A 57 -8.99 13.11 -3.99
CA LYS A 57 -9.24 13.99 -5.14
C LYS A 57 -9.86 15.32 -4.71
N LEU A 58 -10.82 15.30 -3.79
CA LEU A 58 -11.52 16.50 -3.32
C LEU A 58 -10.58 17.47 -2.58
N THR A 59 -9.71 16.93 -1.74
CA THR A 59 -8.78 17.70 -0.90
C THR A 59 -7.45 17.99 -1.59
N ASN A 60 -7.24 17.45 -2.79
CA ASN A 60 -5.96 17.49 -3.53
C ASN A 60 -4.78 16.89 -2.74
N ALA A 61 -5.06 15.95 -1.84
CA ALA A 61 -4.00 15.23 -1.15
C ALA A 61 -3.19 14.38 -2.12
N LYS A 62 -1.90 14.21 -1.82
CA LYS A 62 -0.99 13.42 -2.65
C LYS A 62 -1.05 11.95 -2.26
N TYR A 63 -1.34 11.65 -1.01
CA TYR A 63 -1.33 10.30 -0.47
C TYR A 63 -2.52 10.02 0.43
N ALA A 64 -2.94 8.76 0.45
CA ALA A 64 -4.04 8.29 1.28
C ALA A 64 -3.79 8.47 2.79
N HIS A 65 -2.54 8.37 3.25
CA HIS A 65 -2.23 8.52 4.68
C HIS A 65 -2.52 9.94 5.18
N GLU A 66 -2.35 10.97 4.34
CA GLU A 66 -2.67 12.35 4.70
C GLU A 66 -4.17 12.50 5.04
N ILE A 67 -5.03 11.81 4.28
CA ILE A 67 -6.47 11.79 4.56
C ILE A 67 -6.77 10.96 5.80
N ILE A 68 -6.11 9.82 5.97
CA ILE A 68 -6.30 8.96 7.14
C ILE A 68 -5.91 9.72 8.43
N ASP A 69 -4.78 10.43 8.42
CA ASP A 69 -4.33 11.24 9.55
C ASP A 69 -5.35 12.33 9.90
N LEU A 70 -5.85 13.05 8.89
CA LEU A 70 -6.89 14.06 9.06
C LEU A 70 -8.20 13.48 9.60
N LEU A 71 -8.60 12.30 9.12
CA LEU A 71 -9.80 11.60 9.61
C LEU A 71 -9.64 11.15 11.06
N ILE A 72 -8.46 10.66 11.44
CA ILE A 72 -8.14 10.27 12.82
C ILE A 72 -8.20 11.50 13.72
N GLU A 73 -7.55 12.60 13.35
CA GLU A 73 -7.57 13.85 14.12
C GLU A 73 -8.99 14.39 14.30
N SER A 74 -9.78 14.43 13.23
CA SER A 74 -11.18 14.88 13.28
C SER A 74 -12.03 14.00 14.20
N TYR A 75 -11.88 12.68 14.12
CA TYR A 75 -12.61 11.75 14.99
C TYR A 75 -12.19 11.92 16.46
N VAL A 76 -10.89 12.01 16.72
CA VAL A 76 -10.38 12.22 18.08
C VAL A 76 -10.94 13.52 18.63
N GLU A 77 -10.90 14.63 17.89
CA GLU A 77 -11.28 15.93 18.42
C GLU A 77 -12.79 16.08 18.61
N ASN A 78 -13.59 15.60 17.66
CA ASN A 78 -15.04 15.85 17.63
C ASN A 78 -15.88 14.74 18.28
N GLU A 79 -15.47 13.48 18.20
CA GLU A 79 -16.31 12.33 18.61
C GLU A 79 -15.90 11.74 19.96
N LEU A 80 -14.63 11.89 20.38
CA LEU A 80 -14.17 11.30 21.64
C LEU A 80 -14.44 12.19 22.85
N THR A 81 -14.94 11.57 23.91
CA THR A 81 -15.00 12.18 25.25
C THR A 81 -13.59 12.40 25.81
N LEU A 82 -13.46 13.30 26.80
CA LEU A 82 -12.18 13.59 27.45
C LEU A 82 -11.48 12.33 28.00
N GLU A 83 -12.24 11.39 28.55
CA GLU A 83 -11.69 10.13 29.06
C GLU A 83 -11.17 9.24 27.92
N GLN A 84 -11.91 9.13 26.82
CA GLN A 84 -11.49 8.39 25.64
C GLN A 84 -10.26 9.02 24.97
N LYS A 85 -10.21 10.36 24.86
CA LYS A 85 -9.03 11.10 24.36
C LYS A 85 -7.78 10.76 25.17
N ARG A 86 -7.88 10.74 26.51
CA ARG A 86 -6.77 10.35 27.40
C ARG A 86 -6.34 8.91 27.18
N LYS A 87 -7.29 7.97 27.06
CA LYS A 87 -6.99 6.55 26.79
C LYS A 87 -6.33 6.38 25.42
N PHE A 88 -6.84 7.05 24.39
CA PHE A 88 -6.26 7.03 23.05
C PHE A 88 -4.80 7.51 23.07
N LYS A 89 -4.53 8.64 23.74
CA LYS A 89 -3.16 9.18 23.89
C LYS A 89 -2.20 8.19 24.54
N LEU A 90 -2.62 7.52 25.61
CA LEU A 90 -1.82 6.50 26.30
C LEU A 90 -1.51 5.28 25.42
N LEU A 91 -2.40 4.91 24.50
CA LEU A 91 -2.19 3.80 23.57
C LEU A 91 -1.25 4.18 22.42
N THR A 92 -1.13 5.47 22.09
CA THR A 92 -0.33 5.97 20.97
C THR A 92 1.05 6.50 21.35
N GLU A 93 1.30 6.89 22.62
CA GLU A 93 2.59 7.41 23.11
C GLU A 93 3.65 6.31 23.39
N LEU A 94 3.59 5.18 22.68
CA LEU A 94 4.45 4.00 22.89
C LEU A 94 5.76 4.05 22.09
#